data_AF-A0A149R2U5-F1
#
_entry.id   AF-A0A149R2U5-F1
#
_cell.length_a   1.000
_cell.length_b   1.000
_cell.length_c   1.000
_cell.angle_alpha   90.00
_cell.angle_beta   90.00
_cell.angle_gamma   90.00
#
_symmetry.space_group_name_H-M   'P 1'
#
loop_
_entity.id
_entity.type
_entity.pdbx_description
1 polymer ?
#
loop_
_entity_poly.entity_id
_entity_poly.type
_entity_poly.pdbx_seq_one_letter_code
_entity_poly.pdbx_strand_id
1 'polypeptide(L)'
;MNKSPSKRGSCGGWSPSVARRNMRFLWSVENDKLDGVGFSLTFTVQTCPETAQDWSRLVRYVSEALMRGTKVSPSAMRLHWVTEWQKRGVPHLHGAVYFAQEAVEAAGGASAMEHRLVSVWTHLAASYGAQKWSQTVKHIYDALGWSQYVAKHAARGARHIQRSSHCLPSGWQGQTGRMWGKSGVWPVAEALKFEFGNMAAYAAFRRLMRSYSKAQARVEMNAARSALVQA
;
A
#
# COMPACT_ATOMS: atom_id res chain seq x y z
N MET A 1 22.89 18.05 7.10
CA MET A 1 22.71 17.57 5.70
C MET A 1 23.91 16.70 5.35
N ASN A 2 23.72 15.46 4.87
CA ASN A 2 24.85 14.59 4.53
C ASN A 2 25.51 15.10 3.23
N LYS A 3 26.75 15.60 3.33
CA LYS A 3 27.45 16.31 2.25
C LYS A 3 27.93 15.38 1.12
N SER A 4 27.89 14.06 1.33
CA SER A 4 28.32 13.06 0.33
C SER A 4 27.46 11.79 0.43
N PRO A 5 26.20 11.82 -0.04
CA PRO A 5 25.39 10.61 -0.07
C PRO A 5 26.05 9.57 -1.00
N SER A 6 26.23 8.34 -0.50
CA SER A 6 26.73 7.22 -1.31
C SER A 6 25.87 7.04 -2.56
N LYS A 7 26.48 6.65 -3.69
CA LYS A 7 25.73 6.27 -4.90
C LYS A 7 24.60 5.31 -4.52
N ARG A 8 23.39 5.58 -5.00
CA ARG A 8 22.21 4.75 -4.71
C ARG A 8 22.51 3.32 -5.18
N GLY A 9 22.59 2.39 -4.23
CA GLY A 9 22.78 0.96 -4.54
C GLY A 9 21.61 0.38 -5.34
N SER A 10 21.82 -0.81 -5.91
CA SER A 10 20.77 -1.53 -6.63
C SER A 10 19.56 -1.81 -5.74
N CYS A 11 18.35 -1.73 -6.31
CA CYS A 11 17.11 -1.96 -5.56
C CYS A 11 16.85 -3.47 -5.41
N GLY A 12 17.29 -4.06 -4.30
CA GLY A 12 17.13 -5.48 -3.98
C GLY A 12 15.87 -5.86 -3.20
N GLY A 13 14.75 -5.20 -3.44
CA GLY A 13 13.45 -5.53 -2.85
C GLY A 13 13.10 -4.71 -1.60
N TRP A 14 12.32 -5.30 -0.69
CA TRP A 14 11.95 -4.65 0.55
C TRP A 14 13.10 -4.62 1.54
N SER A 15 13.75 -3.46 1.69
CA SER A 15 14.65 -3.22 2.81
C SER A 15 13.92 -2.62 4.02
N PRO A 16 14.49 -2.68 5.23
CA PRO A 16 13.91 -2.00 6.40
C PRO A 16 13.70 -0.49 6.19
N SER A 17 14.51 0.17 5.36
CA SER A 17 14.31 1.59 5.04
C SER A 17 13.14 1.80 4.07
N VAL A 18 12.97 0.93 3.07
CA VAL A 18 11.83 0.96 2.13
C VAL A 18 10.51 0.71 2.87
N ALA A 19 10.45 -0.35 3.70
CA ALA A 19 9.28 -0.66 4.51
C ALA A 19 8.89 0.49 5.44
N ARG A 20 9.87 1.11 6.12
CA ARG A 20 9.62 2.26 6.99
C ARG A 20 9.10 3.49 6.23
N ARG A 21 9.58 3.75 5.01
CA ARG A 21 9.09 4.89 4.22
C ARG A 21 7.65 4.68 3.77
N ASN A 22 7.30 3.47 3.34
CA ASN A 22 5.91 3.09 3.03
C ASN A 22 5.00 3.28 4.25
N MET A 23 5.40 2.71 5.40
CA MET A 23 4.68 2.83 6.66
C MET A 23 4.47 4.30 7.08
N ARG A 24 5.52 5.13 7.01
CA ARG A 24 5.41 6.57 7.34
C ARG A 24 4.42 7.29 6.44
N PHE A 25 4.44 7.01 5.14
CA PHE A 25 3.47 7.60 4.22
C PHE A 25 2.04 7.19 4.61
N LEU A 26 1.78 5.90 4.79
CA LEU A 26 0.45 5.40 5.15
C LEU A 26 -0.06 6.01 6.47
N TRP A 27 0.82 6.18 7.47
CA TRP A 27 0.47 6.82 8.74
C TRP A 27 0.34 8.34 8.67
N SER A 28 0.90 8.98 7.65
CA SER A 28 0.76 10.43 7.47
C SER A 28 -0.58 10.82 6.87
N VAL A 29 -1.33 9.89 6.27
CA VAL A 29 -2.62 10.22 5.63
C VAL A 29 -3.67 10.57 6.69
N GLU A 30 -4.21 11.78 6.58
CA GLU A 30 -5.29 12.30 7.43
C GLU A 30 -6.63 11.71 6.96
N ASN A 31 -7.17 10.80 7.76
CA ASN A 31 -8.33 9.98 7.37
C ASN A 31 -9.61 10.82 7.23
N ASP A 32 -9.79 11.80 8.12
CA ASP A 32 -10.88 12.78 8.12
C ASP A 32 -10.88 13.71 6.90
N LYS A 33 -9.72 13.89 6.26
CA LYS A 33 -9.56 14.72 5.06
C LYS A 33 -9.50 13.90 3.78
N LEU A 34 -9.60 12.58 3.86
CA LEU A 34 -9.52 11.69 2.71
C LEU A 34 -10.89 11.67 2.01
N ASP A 35 -10.95 12.37 0.88
CA ASP A 35 -12.15 12.50 0.05
C ASP A 35 -12.26 11.44 -1.06
N GLY A 36 -13.44 11.33 -1.66
CA GLY A 36 -13.73 10.39 -2.73
C GLY A 36 -13.98 8.96 -2.26
N VAL A 37 -14.26 8.09 -3.23
CA VAL A 37 -14.63 6.68 -3.01
C VAL A 37 -13.41 5.80 -3.21
N GLY A 38 -13.01 5.10 -2.14
CA GLY A 38 -11.80 4.28 -2.14
C GLY A 38 -12.04 2.82 -2.52
N PHE A 39 -11.05 2.18 -3.13
CA PHE A 39 -11.04 0.75 -3.41
C PHE A 39 -9.69 0.16 -3.06
N SER A 40 -9.69 -0.89 -2.24
CA SER A 40 -8.51 -1.69 -1.98
C SER A 40 -8.32 -2.70 -3.11
N LEU A 41 -7.07 -2.84 -3.55
CA LEU A 41 -6.68 -3.67 -4.69
C LEU A 41 -5.80 -4.81 -4.20
N THR A 42 -6.07 -6.02 -4.68
CA THR A 42 -5.18 -7.18 -4.62
C THR A 42 -5.20 -7.83 -5.99
N PHE A 43 -4.15 -7.56 -6.74
CA PHE A 43 -4.00 -7.94 -8.12
C PHE A 43 -2.87 -8.93 -8.31
N THR A 44 -3.15 -9.96 -9.10
CA THR A 44 -2.34 -11.15 -9.22
C THR A 44 -2.07 -11.47 -10.68
N VAL A 45 -0.87 -11.99 -10.95
CA VAL A 45 -0.49 -12.59 -12.24
C VAL A 45 -0.22 -14.07 -12.05
N GLN A 46 -0.48 -14.87 -13.09
CA GLN A 46 -0.20 -16.31 -13.10
C GLN A 46 1.30 -16.57 -13.27
N THR A 47 1.89 -15.95 -14.29
CA THR A 47 3.29 -16.13 -14.68
C THR A 47 4.14 -14.99 -14.13
N CYS A 48 5.28 -15.31 -13.53
CA CYS A 48 6.23 -14.27 -13.12
C CYS A 48 6.79 -13.58 -14.36
N PRO A 49 6.79 -12.23 -14.44
CA PRO A 49 7.55 -11.54 -15.46
C PRO A 49 9.02 -11.95 -15.40
N GLU A 50 9.65 -12.10 -16.56
CA GLU A 50 11.04 -12.54 -16.67
C GLU A 50 11.98 -11.59 -15.91
N THR A 51 11.77 -10.28 -16.07
CA THR A 51 12.54 -9.25 -15.38
C THR A 51 11.69 -8.38 -14.46
N ALA A 52 12.31 -7.81 -13.42
CA ALA A 52 11.64 -6.85 -12.57
C ALA A 52 11.33 -5.52 -13.28
N GLN A 53 12.05 -5.23 -14.38
CA GLN A 53 11.79 -4.10 -15.26
C GLN A 53 10.45 -4.27 -15.96
N ASP A 54 10.10 -5.48 -16.38
CA ASP A 54 8.80 -5.77 -17.01
C ASP A 54 7.65 -5.61 -16.02
N TRP A 55 7.84 -6.08 -14.78
CA TRP A 55 6.89 -5.79 -13.71
C TRP A 55 6.77 -4.30 -13.42
N SER A 56 7.89 -3.58 -13.34
CA SER A 56 7.90 -2.14 -13.11
C SER A 56 7.18 -1.38 -14.23
N ARG A 57 7.31 -1.82 -15.49
CA ARG A 57 6.58 -1.29 -16.64
C ARG A 57 5.07 -1.55 -16.50
N LEU A 58 4.66 -2.76 -16.13
CA LEU A 58 3.26 -3.10 -15.90
C LEU A 58 2.64 -2.25 -14.77
N VAL A 59 3.32 -2.13 -13.63
CA VAL A 59 2.87 -1.30 -12.51
C VAL A 59 2.77 0.17 -12.90
N ARG A 60 3.70 0.66 -13.72
CA ARG A 60 3.62 2.01 -14.30
C ARG A 60 2.39 2.15 -15.21
N TYR A 61 2.17 1.22 -16.14
CA TYR A 61 1.04 1.28 -17.06
C TYR A 61 -0.31 1.23 -16.35
N VAL A 62 -0.48 0.37 -15.34
CA VAL A 62 -1.73 0.36 -14.56
C VAL A 62 -1.89 1.64 -13.74
N SER A 63 -0.81 2.16 -13.15
CA SER A 63 -0.87 3.43 -12.40
C SER A 63 -1.27 4.58 -13.31
N GLU A 64 -0.65 4.66 -14.49
CA GLU A 64 -0.95 5.68 -15.49
C GLU A 64 -2.37 5.54 -16.05
N ALA A 65 -2.84 4.31 -16.34
CA ALA A 65 -4.18 4.05 -16.82
C ALA A 65 -5.26 4.42 -15.78
N LEU A 66 -5.03 4.10 -14.50
CA LEU A 66 -5.94 4.49 -13.43
C LEU A 66 -5.96 6.00 -13.23
N MET A 67 -4.80 6.66 -13.21
CA MET A 67 -4.73 8.11 -12.98
C MET A 67 -5.26 8.94 -14.17
N ARG A 68 -5.09 8.47 -15.41
CA ARG A 68 -5.61 9.15 -16.62
C ARG A 68 -7.02 8.73 -17.02
N GLY A 69 -7.53 7.66 -16.41
CA GLY A 69 -8.76 7.00 -16.86
C GLY A 69 -8.54 6.13 -18.10
N THR A 70 -9.55 5.32 -18.37
CA THR A 70 -9.63 4.43 -19.54
C THR A 70 -11.05 4.46 -20.10
N LYS A 71 -11.31 3.71 -21.18
CA LYS A 71 -12.69 3.54 -21.69
C LYS A 71 -13.65 2.92 -20.67
N VAL A 72 -13.15 2.17 -19.69
CA VAL A 72 -13.97 1.42 -18.73
C VAL A 72 -13.87 1.93 -17.29
N SER A 73 -12.93 2.83 -16.99
CA SER A 73 -12.70 3.37 -15.64
C SER A 73 -12.48 4.88 -15.73
N PRO A 74 -13.08 5.69 -14.84
CA PRO A 74 -12.77 7.11 -14.76
C PRO A 74 -11.33 7.33 -14.27
N SER A 75 -10.89 8.58 -14.31
CA SER A 75 -9.60 9.02 -13.75
C SER A 75 -9.63 8.98 -12.23
N ALA A 76 -8.62 8.35 -11.64
CA ALA A 76 -8.42 8.31 -10.20
C ALA A 76 -7.93 9.67 -9.68
N MET A 77 -8.40 10.05 -8.50
CA MET A 77 -7.89 11.21 -7.75
C MET A 77 -6.50 10.93 -7.18
N ARG A 78 -6.31 9.68 -6.73
CA ARG A 78 -5.07 9.21 -6.12
C ARG A 78 -4.95 7.70 -6.14
N LEU A 79 -3.71 7.25 -6.08
CA LEU A 79 -3.34 5.83 -6.04
C LEU A 79 -2.17 5.65 -5.08
N HIS A 80 -2.20 4.57 -4.32
CA HIS A 80 -1.08 4.02 -3.59
C HIS A 80 -0.96 2.54 -3.94
N TRP A 81 0.26 2.04 -4.11
CA TRP A 81 0.49 0.64 -4.42
C TRP A 81 1.75 0.10 -3.77
N VAL A 82 1.77 -1.21 -3.55
CA VAL A 82 2.91 -2.00 -3.08
C VAL A 82 3.04 -3.27 -3.93
N THR A 83 4.27 -3.66 -4.24
CA THR A 83 4.58 -5.00 -4.77
C THR A 83 4.92 -5.92 -3.62
N GLU A 84 4.25 -7.07 -3.54
CA GLU A 84 4.52 -8.10 -2.56
C GLU A 84 4.69 -9.45 -3.26
N TRP A 85 5.29 -10.42 -2.58
CA TRP A 85 5.60 -11.74 -3.14
C TRP A 85 4.58 -12.78 -2.69
N GLN A 86 4.18 -13.62 -3.62
CA GLN A 86 3.54 -14.89 -3.31
C GLN A 86 4.55 -15.90 -2.77
N LYS A 87 4.07 -16.89 -2.01
CA LYS A 87 4.89 -18.04 -1.58
C LYS A 87 5.55 -18.75 -2.77
N ARG A 88 4.89 -18.74 -3.94
CA ARG A 88 5.41 -19.34 -5.19
C ARG A 88 6.43 -18.49 -5.95
N GLY A 89 6.89 -17.36 -5.40
CA GLY A 89 7.89 -16.51 -6.06
C GLY A 89 7.34 -15.74 -7.26
N VAL A 90 6.08 -15.27 -7.18
CA VAL A 90 5.42 -14.46 -8.22
C VAL A 90 4.95 -13.15 -7.58
N PRO A 91 5.12 -11.99 -8.22
CA PRO A 91 4.66 -10.71 -7.69
C PRO A 91 3.12 -10.62 -7.59
N HIS A 92 2.67 -9.84 -6.61
CA HIS A 92 1.31 -9.32 -6.45
C HIS A 92 1.37 -7.81 -6.31
N LEU A 93 0.38 -7.12 -6.88
CA LEU A 93 0.19 -5.70 -6.70
C LEU A 93 -0.96 -5.49 -5.70
N HIS A 94 -0.65 -4.92 -4.54
CA HIS A 94 -1.68 -4.42 -3.63
C HIS A 94 -1.75 -2.91 -3.72
N GLY A 95 -2.91 -2.32 -3.42
CA GLY A 95 -3.06 -0.88 -3.52
C GLY A 95 -4.34 -0.34 -2.91
N ALA A 96 -4.42 0.99 -2.87
CA ALA A 96 -5.64 1.73 -2.60
C ALA A 96 -5.76 2.82 -3.67
N VAL A 97 -6.91 2.90 -4.33
CA VAL A 97 -7.22 3.88 -5.37
C VAL A 97 -8.50 4.61 -5.00
N TYR A 98 -8.56 5.93 -5.21
CA TYR A 98 -9.74 6.73 -4.92
C TYR A 98 -10.22 7.47 -6.17
N PHE A 99 -11.53 7.59 -6.30
CA PHE A 99 -12.23 8.26 -7.40
C PHE A 99 -13.21 9.29 -6.85
N ALA A 100 -13.55 10.28 -7.66
CA ALA A 100 -14.60 11.23 -7.32
C ALA A 100 -15.96 10.51 -7.20
N GLN A 101 -16.80 10.93 -6.25
CA GLN A 101 -18.08 10.30 -5.93
C GLN A 101 -18.97 10.21 -7.18
N GLU A 102 -19.11 11.33 -7.88
CA GLU A 102 -19.88 11.48 -9.11
C GLU A 102 -19.37 10.56 -10.23
N ALA A 103 -18.06 10.31 -10.28
CA ALA A 103 -17.46 9.42 -11.27
C ALA A 103 -17.76 7.95 -10.96
N VAL A 104 -17.85 7.57 -9.67
CA VAL A 104 -18.25 6.23 -9.27
C VAL A 104 -19.74 6.01 -9.54
N GLU A 105 -20.58 6.99 -9.23
CA GLU A 105 -22.02 6.94 -9.51
C GLU A 105 -22.28 6.81 -11.01
N ALA A 106 -21.65 7.65 -11.84
CA ALA A 106 -21.75 7.58 -13.30
C ALA A 106 -21.24 6.24 -13.87
N ALA A 107 -20.31 5.58 -13.19
CA ALA A 107 -19.80 4.26 -13.58
C ALA A 107 -20.75 3.09 -13.22
N GLY A 108 -21.86 3.36 -12.53
CA GLY A 108 -22.82 2.36 -12.05
C GLY A 108 -22.66 1.98 -10.57
N GLY A 109 -22.01 2.85 -9.78
CA GLY A 109 -21.79 2.64 -8.35
C GLY A 109 -20.58 1.76 -8.01
N ALA A 110 -20.36 1.52 -6.71
CA ALA A 110 -19.17 0.85 -6.19
C ALA A 110 -18.99 -0.57 -6.76
N SER A 111 -20.06 -1.37 -6.85
CA SER A 111 -19.97 -2.74 -7.38
C SER A 111 -19.55 -2.77 -8.86
N ALA A 112 -20.08 -1.85 -9.68
CA ALA A 112 -19.66 -1.73 -11.08
C ALA A 112 -18.19 -1.28 -11.17
N MET A 113 -17.75 -0.38 -10.27
CA MET A 113 -16.36 0.05 -10.20
C MET A 113 -15.40 -1.11 -9.88
N GLU A 114 -15.76 -2.00 -8.95
CA GLU A 114 -14.95 -3.18 -8.62
C GLU A 114 -14.69 -4.04 -9.87
N HIS A 115 -15.72 -4.32 -10.66
CA HIS A 115 -15.59 -5.07 -11.91
C HIS A 115 -14.73 -4.33 -12.95
N ARG A 116 -14.92 -3.02 -13.11
CA ARG A 116 -14.14 -2.19 -14.04
C ARG A 116 -12.66 -2.18 -13.70
N LEU A 117 -12.31 -2.09 -12.41
CA LEU A 117 -10.93 -2.15 -11.93
C LEU A 117 -10.28 -3.51 -12.20
N VAL A 118 -11.03 -4.59 -12.00
CA VAL A 118 -10.58 -5.94 -12.40
C VAL A 118 -10.34 -5.99 -13.91
N SER A 119 -11.25 -5.46 -14.74
CA SER A 119 -11.09 -5.44 -16.20
C SER A 119 -9.84 -4.68 -16.64
N VAL A 120 -9.56 -3.51 -16.05
CA VAL A 120 -8.34 -2.73 -16.34
C VAL A 120 -7.10 -3.58 -16.04
N TRP A 121 -7.04 -4.22 -14.88
CA TRP A 121 -5.90 -5.07 -14.51
C TRP A 121 -5.75 -6.27 -15.46
N THR A 122 -6.81 -7.05 -15.68
CA THR A 122 -6.74 -8.26 -16.51
C THR A 122 -6.38 -7.95 -17.95
N HIS A 123 -6.79 -6.77 -18.46
CA HIS A 123 -6.40 -6.34 -19.79
C HIS A 123 -4.90 -6.04 -19.88
N LEU A 124 -4.37 -5.23 -18.95
CA LEU A 124 -2.97 -4.81 -18.98
C LEU A 124 -1.99 -5.94 -18.61
N ALA A 125 -2.42 -6.86 -17.74
CA ALA A 125 -1.60 -7.97 -17.25
C ALA A 125 -1.89 -9.29 -17.98
N ALA A 126 -2.62 -9.26 -19.10
CA ALA A 126 -3.04 -10.45 -19.85
C ALA A 126 -1.85 -11.34 -20.26
N SER A 127 -0.73 -10.74 -20.66
CA SER A 127 0.49 -11.46 -21.05
C SER A 127 1.12 -12.27 -19.91
N TYR A 128 0.77 -11.97 -18.66
CA TYR A 128 1.22 -12.69 -17.47
C TYR A 128 0.13 -13.63 -16.92
N GLY A 129 -0.91 -13.92 -17.71
CA GLY A 129 -2.01 -14.81 -17.33
C GLY A 129 -2.90 -14.27 -16.22
N ALA A 130 -3.02 -12.94 -16.09
CA ALA A 130 -3.98 -12.35 -15.15
C ALA A 130 -5.41 -12.66 -15.59
N GLN A 131 -6.22 -13.15 -14.65
CA GLN A 131 -7.59 -13.60 -14.90
C GLN A 131 -8.54 -13.08 -13.84
N LYS A 132 -9.82 -12.87 -14.19
CA LYS A 132 -10.79 -12.17 -13.33
C LYS A 132 -11.03 -12.86 -11.97
N TRP A 133 -10.94 -14.18 -11.91
CA TRP A 133 -11.26 -14.99 -10.72
C TRP A 133 -10.22 -14.91 -9.60
N SER A 134 -8.99 -14.46 -9.90
CA SER A 134 -7.92 -14.36 -8.90
C SER A 134 -7.64 -12.93 -8.45
N GLN A 135 -8.54 -12.00 -8.75
CA GLN A 135 -8.42 -10.59 -8.36
C GLN A 135 -9.36 -10.29 -7.21
N THR A 136 -8.94 -9.42 -6.32
CA THR A 136 -9.81 -8.91 -5.26
C THR A 136 -9.77 -7.40 -5.26
N VAL A 137 -10.94 -6.81 -5.46
CA VAL A 137 -11.19 -5.39 -5.23
C VAL A 137 -12.22 -5.31 -4.12
N LYS A 138 -12.02 -4.42 -3.14
CA LYS A 138 -13.02 -4.16 -2.11
C LYS A 138 -13.17 -2.68 -1.89
N HIS A 139 -14.41 -2.21 -1.96
CA HIS A 139 -14.78 -0.86 -1.56
C HIS A 139 -14.26 -0.51 -0.14
N ILE A 140 -13.67 0.67 -0.02
CA ILE A 140 -13.25 1.31 1.23
C ILE A 140 -14.34 2.33 1.56
N TYR A 141 -15.28 1.90 2.39
CA TYR A 141 -16.51 2.63 2.68
C TYR A 141 -16.33 3.77 3.69
N ASP A 142 -15.27 3.74 4.49
CA ASP A 142 -15.04 4.70 5.56
C ASP A 142 -13.59 4.70 6.08
N ALA A 143 -13.39 5.49 7.14
CA ALA A 143 -12.15 5.56 7.90
C ALA A 143 -11.69 4.21 8.47
N LEU A 144 -12.61 3.31 8.79
CA LEU A 144 -12.30 1.96 9.26
C LEU A 144 -11.71 1.13 8.12
N GLY A 145 -12.28 1.18 6.92
CA GLY A 145 -11.74 0.52 5.74
C GLY A 145 -10.33 0.99 5.38
N TRP A 146 -10.07 2.31 5.46
CA TRP A 146 -8.70 2.84 5.29
C TRP A 146 -7.78 2.31 6.39
N SER A 147 -8.23 2.32 7.65
CA SER A 147 -7.46 1.83 8.79
C SER A 147 -7.12 0.34 8.67
N GLN A 148 -8.02 -0.48 8.15
CA GLN A 148 -7.77 -1.90 7.84
C GLN A 148 -6.71 -2.06 6.75
N TYR A 149 -6.79 -1.26 5.69
CA TYR A 149 -5.77 -1.23 4.64
C TYR A 149 -4.39 -0.83 5.20
N VAL A 150 -4.33 0.24 5.99
CA VAL A 150 -3.11 0.71 6.65
C VAL A 150 -2.57 -0.35 7.60
N ALA A 151 -3.38 -0.94 8.46
CA ALA A 151 -2.96 -1.99 9.39
C ALA A 151 -2.32 -3.16 8.65
N LYS A 152 -2.91 -3.59 7.53
CA LYS A 152 -2.37 -4.68 6.71
C LYS A 152 -1.04 -4.31 6.04
N HIS A 153 -0.93 -3.14 5.42
CA HIS A 153 0.21 -2.82 4.55
C HIS A 153 1.32 -1.98 5.21
N ALA A 154 1.03 -1.29 6.32
CA ALA A 154 2.01 -0.56 7.12
C ALA A 154 2.70 -1.46 8.16
N ALA A 155 2.00 -2.46 8.73
CA ALA A 155 2.59 -3.36 9.73
C ALA A 155 3.59 -4.37 9.14
N ARG A 156 3.51 -4.67 7.83
CA ARG A 156 4.39 -5.63 7.16
C ARG A 156 5.82 -5.08 7.04
N GLY A 157 6.74 -5.59 7.86
CA GLY A 157 8.16 -5.29 7.74
C GLY A 157 8.83 -5.98 6.55
N ALA A 158 10.10 -5.65 6.28
CA ALA A 158 10.92 -6.32 5.26
C ALA A 158 11.07 -7.85 5.47
N ARG A 159 10.93 -8.32 6.72
CA ARG A 159 11.00 -9.74 7.07
C ARG A 159 9.66 -10.48 6.94
N HIS A 160 8.57 -9.77 6.63
CA HIS A 160 7.28 -10.42 6.39
C HIS A 160 7.41 -11.36 5.19
N ILE A 161 6.76 -12.52 5.20
CA ILE A 161 6.94 -13.55 4.15
C ILE A 161 6.70 -12.99 2.75
N GLN A 162 5.66 -12.15 2.58
CA GLN A 162 5.34 -11.49 1.31
C GLN A 162 6.25 -10.31 0.94
N ARG A 163 7.27 -9.99 1.74
CA ARG A 163 8.27 -8.93 1.50
C ARG A 163 9.70 -9.46 1.57
N SER A 164 9.87 -10.67 2.12
CA SER A 164 11.15 -11.33 2.33
C SER A 164 11.85 -11.57 1.00
N SER A 165 13.17 -11.40 0.99
CA SER A 165 14.03 -11.75 -0.14
C SER A 165 14.00 -13.25 -0.47
N HIS A 166 13.56 -14.10 0.46
CA HIS A 166 13.39 -15.53 0.20
C HIS A 166 12.27 -15.84 -0.81
N CYS A 167 11.23 -15.01 -0.86
CA CYS A 167 10.14 -15.16 -1.82
C CYS A 167 10.37 -14.35 -3.11
N LEU A 168 11.56 -13.76 -3.26
CA LEU A 168 11.91 -13.01 -4.46
C LEU A 168 12.04 -13.98 -5.65
N PRO A 169 11.50 -13.65 -6.84
CA PRO A 169 11.79 -14.42 -8.04
C PRO A 169 13.30 -14.52 -8.27
N SER A 170 13.80 -15.72 -8.60
CA SER A 170 15.24 -15.98 -8.78
C SER A 170 15.88 -15.06 -9.82
N GLY A 171 15.18 -14.82 -10.93
CA GLY A 171 15.62 -13.91 -12.00
C GLY A 171 15.66 -12.42 -11.60
N TRP A 172 15.14 -12.05 -10.44
CA TRP A 172 15.05 -10.64 -9.98
C TRP A 172 16.05 -10.31 -8.87
N GLN A 173 16.89 -11.26 -8.46
CA GLN A 173 17.83 -11.07 -7.35
C GLN A 173 18.74 -9.86 -7.58
N GLY A 174 18.72 -8.93 -6.61
CA GLY A 174 19.49 -7.69 -6.67
C GLY A 174 18.89 -6.57 -7.53
N GLN A 175 17.85 -6.82 -8.33
CA GLN A 175 17.22 -5.81 -9.20
C GLN A 175 15.71 -6.02 -9.30
N THR A 176 14.96 -5.30 -8.46
CA THR A 176 13.50 -5.47 -8.27
C THR A 176 12.70 -4.23 -8.64
N GLY A 177 13.38 -3.10 -8.85
CA GLY A 177 12.72 -1.80 -9.00
C GLY A 177 12.13 -1.26 -7.70
N ARG A 178 11.12 -0.40 -7.84
CA ARG A 178 10.46 0.26 -6.71
C ARG A 178 9.41 -0.67 -6.11
N MET A 179 9.43 -0.87 -4.80
CA MET A 179 8.49 -1.77 -4.11
C MET A 179 7.15 -1.14 -3.74
N TRP A 180 7.06 0.19 -3.72
CA TRP A 180 5.81 0.89 -3.45
C TRP A 180 5.80 2.27 -4.08
N GLY A 181 4.64 2.80 -4.40
CA GLY A 181 4.50 4.12 -4.99
C GLY A 181 3.16 4.77 -4.64
N LYS A 182 3.07 6.06 -4.95
CA LYS A 182 1.83 6.83 -4.88
C LYS A 182 1.75 7.83 -6.01
N SER A 183 0.52 8.16 -6.39
CA SER A 183 0.15 9.16 -7.39
C SER A 183 -1.03 9.98 -6.87
N GLY A 184 -1.22 11.17 -7.44
CA GLY A 184 -2.25 12.11 -7.01
C GLY A 184 -1.92 12.83 -5.71
N VAL A 185 -2.87 13.65 -5.26
CA VAL A 185 -2.76 14.43 -4.02
C VAL A 185 -3.30 13.59 -2.87
N TRP A 186 -2.51 13.46 -1.81
CA TRP A 186 -2.91 12.79 -0.58
C TRP A 186 -2.96 13.81 0.55
N PRO A 187 -4.02 13.86 1.37
CA PRO A 187 -4.06 14.70 2.55
C PRO A 187 -3.08 14.10 3.57
N VAL A 188 -1.89 14.68 3.68
CA VAL A 188 -0.85 14.19 4.59
C VAL A 188 -0.56 15.23 5.66
N ALA A 189 -0.59 14.80 6.92
CA ALA A 189 -0.18 15.63 8.04
C ALA A 189 1.32 15.93 7.94
N GLU A 190 1.71 17.16 8.27
CA GLU A 190 3.11 17.49 8.45
C GLU A 190 3.68 16.67 9.61
N ALA A 191 4.86 16.09 9.40
CA ALA A 191 5.54 15.35 10.46
C ALA A 191 5.94 16.31 11.58
N LEU A 192 5.39 16.10 12.78
CA LEU A 192 5.83 16.79 13.98
C LEU A 192 7.34 16.59 14.17
N LYS A 193 8.06 17.70 14.26
CA LYS A 193 9.52 17.71 14.47
C LYS A 193 9.77 17.98 15.95
N PHE A 194 10.40 17.02 16.60
CA PHE A 194 10.88 17.15 17.97
C PHE A 194 12.41 17.11 17.94
N GLU A 195 13.04 18.13 18.51
CA GLU A 195 14.47 18.15 18.70
C GLU A 195 14.81 17.55 20.07
N PHE A 196 15.83 16.70 20.09
CA PHE A 196 16.33 16.08 21.32
C PHE A 196 17.80 16.49 21.48
N GLY A 197 18.18 16.90 22.68
CA GLY A 197 19.56 17.33 22.96
C GLY A 197 20.61 16.24 22.75
N ASN A 198 20.21 14.95 22.76
CA ASN A 198 21.07 13.83 22.39
C ASN A 198 20.26 12.57 22.01
N MET A 199 20.96 11.56 21.49
CA MET A 199 20.36 10.28 21.08
C MET A 199 19.79 9.47 22.25
N ALA A 200 20.32 9.62 23.47
CA ALA A 200 19.82 8.91 24.64
C ALA A 200 18.43 9.41 25.05
N ALA A 201 18.23 10.74 25.04
CA ALA A 201 16.94 11.37 25.29
C ALA A 201 15.88 10.93 24.26
N TYR A 202 16.24 10.93 22.97
CA TYR A 202 15.36 10.38 21.93
C TYR A 202 15.02 8.89 22.16
N ALA A 203 16.01 8.07 22.52
CA ALA A 203 15.80 6.66 22.77
C ALA A 203 14.93 6.39 24.02
N ALA A 204 15.03 7.24 25.04
CA ALA A 204 14.19 7.19 26.24
C ALA A 204 12.75 7.60 25.91
N PHE A 205 12.56 8.75 25.25
CA PHE A 205 11.24 9.23 24.82
C PHE A 205 10.51 8.22 23.94
N ARG A 206 11.19 7.65 22.93
CA ARG A 206 10.62 6.63 22.06
C ARG A 206 10.16 5.39 22.83
N ARG A 207 10.89 4.99 23.87
CA ARG A 207 10.51 3.85 24.73
C ARG A 207 9.29 4.20 25.59
N LEU A 208 9.29 5.39 26.21
CA LEU A 208 8.17 5.88 27.00
C LEU A 208 6.88 5.93 26.17
N MET A 209 6.90 6.59 25.01
CA MET A 209 5.74 6.69 24.13
C MET A 209 5.24 5.33 23.66
N ARG A 210 6.14 4.40 23.33
CA ARG A 210 5.75 3.03 22.96
C ARG A 210 5.07 2.30 24.11
N SER A 211 5.58 2.43 25.33
CA SER A 211 4.98 1.82 26.52
C SER A 211 3.61 2.44 26.82
N TYR A 212 3.50 3.76 26.72
CA TYR A 212 2.25 4.49 26.89
C TYR A 212 1.19 4.05 25.87
N SER A 213 1.49 4.07 24.57
CA SER A 213 0.53 3.64 23.53
C SER A 213 0.09 2.18 23.71
N LYS A 214 0.99 1.29 24.15
CA LYS A 214 0.63 -0.11 24.46
C LYS A 214 -0.28 -0.20 25.67
N ALA A 215 0.00 0.56 26.72
CA ALA A 215 -0.84 0.60 27.91
C ALA A 215 -2.25 1.07 27.52
N GLN A 216 -2.35 2.11 26.69
CA GLN A 216 -3.64 2.64 26.31
C GLN A 216 -4.45 1.73 25.39
N ALA A 217 -3.79 1.10 24.40
CA ALA A 217 -4.44 0.08 23.58
C ALA A 217 -4.96 -1.11 24.41
N ARG A 218 -4.29 -1.46 25.52
CA ARG A 218 -4.77 -2.50 26.45
C ARG A 218 -6.01 -2.06 27.24
N VAL A 219 -6.04 -0.81 27.68
CA VAL A 219 -7.22 -0.22 28.36
C VAL A 219 -8.43 -0.25 27.41
N GLU A 220 -8.26 0.26 26.19
CA GLU A 220 -9.30 0.27 25.16
C GLU A 220 -9.79 -1.15 24.82
N MET A 221 -8.86 -2.09 24.62
CA MET A 221 -9.20 -3.49 24.35
C MET A 221 -9.98 -4.13 25.50
N ASN A 222 -9.59 -3.86 26.76
CA ASN A 222 -10.31 -4.37 27.92
C ASN A 222 -11.73 -3.78 28.01
N ALA A 223 -11.88 -2.48 27.78
CA ALA A 223 -13.18 -1.83 27.74
C ALA A 223 -14.09 -2.41 26.63
N ALA A 224 -13.56 -2.59 25.43
CA ALA A 224 -14.28 -3.21 24.31
C ALA A 224 -14.67 -4.66 24.61
N ARG A 225 -13.79 -5.44 25.24
CA ARG A 225 -14.09 -6.80 25.68
C ARG A 225 -15.20 -6.83 26.73
N SER A 226 -15.16 -5.93 27.71
CA SER A 226 -16.21 -5.83 28.74
C SER A 226 -17.57 -5.48 28.13
N ALA A 227 -17.61 -4.55 27.17
CA ALA A 227 -18.84 -4.18 26.47
C ALA A 227 -19.44 -5.36 25.66
N LEU A 228 -18.59 -6.18 25.03
CA LEU A 228 -19.00 -7.38 24.31
C LEU A 228 -19.57 -8.51 25.19
N VAL A 229 -19.19 -8.56 26.47
CA VAL A 229 -19.71 -9.55 27.43
C VAL A 229 -21.03 -9.10 28.06
N GLN A 230 -21.34 -7.80 28.00
CA GLN A 230 -22.57 -7.20 28.53
C GLN A 230 -23.69 -7.06 27.49
N ALA A 231 -23.40 -7.30 26.20
CA ALA A 231 -24.34 -7.31 25.09
C ALA A 231 -24.80 -8.73 24.77
#